data_AF-A0A2N1HW15-F1
#
_entry.id   AF-A0A2N1HW15-F1
#
_cell.length_a   1.000
_cell.length_b   1.000
_cell.length_c   1.000
_cell.angle_alpha   90.00
_cell.angle_beta   90.00
_cell.angle_gamma   90.00
#
_symmetry.space_group_name_H-M   'P 1'
#
loop_
_entity.id
_entity.type
_entity.pdbx_description
1 polymer ?
#
loop_
_entity_poly.entity_id
_entity_poly.type
_entity_poly.pdbx_seq_one_letter_code
_entity_poly.pdbx_strand_id
1 'polypeptide(L)' 'MAEKLIWSKTETKGLPKKAPSLYWAYYAIAKLGGWHNSKRTGIVGWEALWKGWFALSQHLEGARFMRNQLQDM' A
#
# COMPACT_ATOMS: atom_id res chain seq x y z
N MET A 1 8.35 6.99 1.48
CA MET A 1 8.68 5.54 1.49
C MET A 1 7.43 4.69 1.35
N ALA A 2 6.42 4.90 2.20
CA ALA A 2 5.15 4.16 2.14
C ALA A 2 4.45 4.23 0.78
N GLU A 3 4.34 5.42 0.20
CA GLU A 3 3.71 5.62 -1.12
C GLU A 3 4.34 4.75 -2.23
N LYS A 4 5.68 4.76 -2.34
CA LYS A 4 6.41 3.96 -3.34
C LYS A 4 6.21 2.46 -3.13
N LEU A 5 6.08 2.03 -1.88
CA LEU A 5 5.86 0.63 -1.50
C LEU A 5 4.44 0.18 -1.79
N ILE A 6 3.43 1.01 -1.50
CA ILE A 6 2.05 0.73 -1.88
C ILE A 6 1.98 0.65 -3.40
N TRP A 7 2.56 1.62 -4.12
CA TRP A 7 2.56 1.66 -5.57
C TRP A 7 3.15 0.38 -6.19
N SER A 8 4.32 -0.08 -5.71
CA SER A 8 4.96 -1.28 -6.24
C SER A 8 4.17 -2.57 -5.97
N LYS A 9 3.22 -2.56 -5.03
CA LYS A 9 2.36 -3.69 -4.72
C LYS A 9 1.00 -3.63 -5.41
N THR A 10 0.49 -2.44 -5.72
CA THR A 10 -0.86 -2.26 -6.26
C THR A 10 -0.90 -1.94 -7.75
N GLU A 11 0.18 -1.38 -8.30
CA GLU A 11 0.24 -0.90 -9.69
C GLU A 11 1.37 -1.63 -10.45
N THR A 12 1.13 -1.88 -11.74
CA THR A 12 2.13 -2.49 -12.64
C THR A 12 2.94 -1.44 -13.42
N LYS A 13 2.54 -0.16 -13.32
CA LYS A 13 3.18 0.95 -14.01
C LYS A 13 4.39 1.47 -13.24
N GLY A 14 5.28 2.15 -13.94
CA GLY A 14 6.40 2.88 -13.31
C GLY A 14 5.93 3.85 -12.23
N LEU A 15 6.83 4.18 -11.30
CA LEU A 15 6.55 5.10 -10.19
C LEU A 15 6.04 6.46 -10.70
N PRO A 16 5.03 7.05 -10.05
CA PRO A 16 4.46 8.30 -10.51
C PRO A 16 5.43 9.45 -10.22
N LYS A 17 5.44 10.46 -11.08
CA LYS A 17 6.28 11.66 -10.91
C LYS A 17 5.77 12.57 -9.79
N LYS A 18 4.47 12.52 -9.51
CA LYS A 18 3.79 13.26 -8.44
C LYS A 18 3.16 12.28 -7.49
N ALA A 19 3.11 12.64 -6.21
CA ALA A 19 2.43 11.83 -5.21
C ALA A 19 0.95 11.63 -5.61
N PRO A 20 0.43 10.39 -5.55
CA PRO A 20 -0.97 10.11 -5.83
C PRO A 20 -1.87 10.71 -4.75
N SER A 21 -3.16 10.83 -5.07
CA SER A 21 -4.14 11.46 -4.19
C SER A 21 -4.46 10.59 -2.97
N LEU A 22 -5.00 11.21 -1.91
CA LEU A 22 -5.53 10.48 -0.75
C LEU A 22 -6.64 9.49 -1.15
N TYR A 23 -7.47 9.88 -2.13
CA TYR A 23 -8.49 9.01 -2.71
C TYR A 23 -7.88 7.73 -3.29
N TRP A 24 -6.77 7.86 -4.03
CA TRP A 24 -6.03 6.69 -4.51
C TRP A 24 -5.48 5.86 -3.34
N ALA A 25 -4.86 6.51 -2.35
CA ALA A 25 -4.25 5.82 -1.21
C ALA A 25 -5.27 4.97 -0.43
N TYR A 26 -6.49 5.49 -0.24
CA TYR A 26 -7.60 4.77 0.38
C TYR A 26 -7.90 3.44 -0.32
N TYR A 27 -8.06 3.46 -1.65
CA TYR A 27 -8.31 2.23 -2.40
C TYR A 27 -7.08 1.34 -2.55
N ALA A 28 -5.88 1.93 -2.63
CA ALA A 28 -4.65 1.16 -2.74
C ALA A 28 -4.41 0.33 -1.46
N ILE A 29 -4.63 0.92 -0.29
CA ILE A 29 -4.61 0.20 0.99
C ILE A 29 -5.70 -0.87 1.02
N ALA A 30 -6.92 -0.55 0.60
CA ALA A 30 -8.00 -1.54 0.55
C ALA A 30 -7.66 -2.75 -0.34
N LYS A 31 -7.06 -2.51 -1.51
CA LYS A 31 -6.59 -3.58 -2.43
C LYS A 31 -5.52 -4.46 -1.79
N LEU A 32 -4.59 -3.88 -1.03
CA LEU A 32 -3.62 -4.66 -0.23
C LEU A 32 -4.34 -5.57 0.78
N GLY A 33 -5.46 -5.12 1.33
CA GLY A 33 -6.32 -5.91 2.21
C GLY A 33 -7.25 -6.89 1.48
N GLY A 34 -7.11 -7.07 0.16
CA GLY A 34 -7.92 -7.98 -0.63
C GLY A 34 -9.30 -7.44 -1.04
N TRP A 35 -9.50 -6.12 -1.06
CA TRP A 35 -10.76 -5.52 -1.53
C TRP A 35 -10.79 -5.38 -3.06
N HIS A 36 -11.87 -5.87 -3.69
CA HIS A 36 -12.02 -5.96 -5.15
C HIS A 36 -13.16 -5.10 -5.71
N ASN A 37 -13.90 -4.36 -4.87
CA ASN A 37 -15.12 -3.63 -5.27
C ASN A 37 -16.17 -4.48 -6.01
N SER A 38 -16.33 -5.76 -5.66
CA SER A 38 -17.20 -6.69 -6.40
C SER A 38 -18.66 -6.22 -6.51
N LYS A 39 -19.17 -5.53 -5.48
CA LYS A 39 -20.52 -4.95 -5.45
C LYS A 39 -20.63 -3.54 -6.04
N ARG A 40 -19.52 -2.97 -6.54
CA ARG A 40 -19.45 -1.66 -7.20
C ARG A 40 -19.99 -0.48 -6.37
N THR A 41 -20.01 -0.59 -5.04
CA THR A 41 -20.44 0.50 -4.15
C THR A 41 -19.34 1.54 -3.97
N GLY A 42 -18.08 1.19 -4.22
CA GLY A 42 -16.93 2.07 -4.00
C GLY A 42 -16.62 2.34 -2.51
N ILE A 43 -17.36 1.71 -1.59
CA ILE A 43 -17.18 1.88 -0.14
C ILE A 43 -16.38 0.69 0.37
N VAL A 44 -15.25 0.97 1.02
CA VAL A 44 -14.39 -0.05 1.62
C VAL A 44 -14.85 -0.29 3.06
N GLY A 45 -15.13 -1.54 3.41
CA GLY A 45 -15.43 -1.93 4.78
C GLY A 45 -14.20 -1.82 5.68
N TRP A 46 -14.41 -1.49 6.96
CA TRP A 46 -13.34 -1.29 7.94
C TRP A 46 -12.36 -2.46 8.01
N GLU A 47 -12.86 -3.70 7.96
CA GLU A 47 -12.02 -4.91 8.00
C GLU A 47 -10.99 -4.96 6.87
N ALA A 48 -11.40 -4.66 5.64
CA ALA A 48 -10.49 -4.66 4.48
C ALA A 48 -9.47 -3.52 4.57
N LEU A 49 -9.90 -2.36 5.08
CA LEU A 49 -9.00 -1.23 5.30
C LEU A 49 -7.95 -1.55 6.37
N TRP A 50 -8.37 -2.17 7.48
CA TRP A 50 -7.48 -2.59 8.56
C TRP A 50 -6.50 -3.67 8.08
N LYS A 51 -6.97 -4.70 7.37
CA LYS A 51 -6.10 -5.74 6.79
C LYS A 51 -5.04 -5.14 5.85
N GLY A 52 -5.45 -4.20 5.00
CA GLY A 52 -4.54 -3.49 4.11
C GLY A 52 -3.50 -2.65 4.85
N TRP A 53 -3.93 -1.92 5.88
CA TRP A 53 -3.03 -1.14 6.73
C TRP A 53 -2.03 -2.01 7.49
N PHE A 54 -2.47 -3.14 8.03
CA PHE A 54 -1.62 -4.10 8.71
C PHE A 54 -0.56 -4.68 7.76
N ALA A 55 -0.96 -5.16 6.58
CA ALA A 55 -0.04 -5.66 5.57
C ALA A 55 0.99 -4.60 5.14
N LEU A 56 0.56 -3.36 4.93
CA LEU A 56 1.45 -2.24 4.62
C LEU A 56 2.48 -2.01 5.74
N SER A 57 2.05 -2.08 7.00
CA SER A 57 2.93 -1.87 8.16
C SER A 57 4.03 -2.93 8.22
N GLN A 58 3.68 -4.21 8.01
CA GLN A 58 4.65 -5.31 7.96
C GLN A 58 5.66 -5.14 6.81
N HIS A 59 5.19 -4.73 5.63
CA HIS A 59 6.09 -4.47 4.50
C HIS A 59 7.02 -3.28 4.74
N LEU A 60 6.54 -2.23 5.41
CA LEU A 60 7.35 -1.07 5.79
C LEU A 60 8.45 -1.44 6.77
N GLU A 61 8.13 -2.26 7.76
CA GLU A 61 9.09 -2.76 8.73
C GLU A 61 10.18 -3.58 8.06
N GLY A 62 9.82 -4.55 7.21
CA GLY A 62 10.79 -5.33 6.44
C GLY A 62 11.67 -4.47 5.52
N ALA A 63 11.08 -3.47 4.85
CA ALA A 63 11.83 -2.57 3.98
C ALA A 63 12.78 -1.63 4.76
N ARG A 64 12.43 -1.25 5.99
CA ARG A 64 13.30 -0.48 6.88
C ARG A 64 14.44 -1.34 7.40
N PHE A 65 14.12 -2.57 7.83
CA PHE A 65 15.12 -3.54 8.27
C PHE A 65 16.20 -3.74 7.20
N MET A 66 15.79 -4.07 5.97
CA MET A 66 16.71 -4.25 4.85
C MET A 66 17.55 -3.01 4.54
N ARG A 67 16.95 -1.82 4.62
CA ARG A 67 17.69 -0.57 4.40
C ARG A 67 18.77 -0.37 5.45
N ASN A 68 18.45 -0.59 6.72
CA ASN A 68 19.41 -0.42 7.80
C ASN A 68 20.59 -1.38 7.63
N GLN A 69 20.32 -2.65 7.30
CA GLN A 69 21.38 -3.64 7.03
C GLN A 69 22.30 -3.20 5.88
N LEU A 70 21.77 -2.59 4.82
CA LEU A 70 22.58 -2.06 3.71
C LEU A 70 23.40 -0.82 4.07
N GLN A 71 23.04 -0.09 5.14
CA GLN A 71 23.79 1.09 5.60
C GLN A 71 24.92 0.70 6.56
N ASP A 72 24.81 -0.45 7.21
CA ASP A 72 25.81 -0.99 8.15
C ASP A 72 26.93 -1.80 7.44
N MET A 73 26.81 -2.04 6.12
CA MET A 73 27.80 -2.70 5.26
C MET A 73 28.69 -1.68 4.53
#